data_AF-A0A2T7SX36-F1
#
_entry.id   AF-A0A2T7SX36-F1
#
_cell.length_a   1.000
_cell.length_b   1.000
_cell.length_c   1.000
_cell.angle_alpha   90.00
_cell.angle_beta   90.00
_cell.angle_gamma   90.00
#
_symmetry.space_group_name_H-M   'P 1'
#
loop_
_entity.id
_entity.type
_entity.pdbx_description
1 polymer ?
#
loop_
_entity_poly.entity_id
_entity_poly.type
_entity_poly.pdbx_seq_one_letter_code
_entity_poly.pdbx_strand_id
1 'polypeptide(L)'
;MYEWIGLVHLSAGIVWLGGMALVIFALRPVAIAQMAAPERLTLMTAVLSRFFWMVWVSIALLLGSGLWMWSMTDTHLAPKGWYAMSVLGLLMSLIFTHIWFAPFRRLKAAVSAADWPKAGKALGQIHPLVLTNFVLGWLAILAVAVWR
;
A
#
# COMPACT_ATOMS: atom_id res chain seq x y z
N MET A 1 -19.51 -17.04 -9.82
CA MET A 1 -18.79 -15.82 -10.25
C MET A 1 -18.42 -14.92 -9.06
N TYR A 2 -19.35 -14.64 -8.15
CA TYR A 2 -19.11 -13.80 -6.98
C TYR A 2 -17.94 -14.28 -6.09
N GLU A 3 -17.84 -15.59 -5.82
CA GLU A 3 -16.76 -16.18 -5.03
C GLU A 3 -15.36 -15.93 -5.60
N TRP A 4 -15.21 -16.04 -6.92
CA TRP A 4 -13.95 -15.77 -7.61
C TRP A 4 -13.55 -14.29 -7.52
N ILE A 5 -14.51 -13.38 -7.59
CA ILE A 5 -14.27 -11.94 -7.46
C ILE A 5 -13.88 -11.60 -6.02
N GLY A 6 -14.56 -12.20 -5.03
CA GLY A 6 -14.18 -12.08 -3.62
C GLY A 6 -12.76 -12.58 -3.36
N LEU A 7 -12.37 -13.71 -3.97
CA LEU A 7 -11.01 -14.23 -3.87
C LEU A 7 -9.98 -13.27 -4.47
N VAL A 8 -10.25 -12.68 -5.63
CA VAL A 8 -9.37 -11.67 -6.26
C VAL A 8 -9.25 -10.43 -5.38
N HIS A 9 -10.37 -9.93 -4.85
CA HIS A 9 -10.41 -8.77 -3.96
C HIS A 9 -9.56 -9.02 -2.70
N LEU A 10 -9.81 -10.14 -2.02
CA LEU A 10 -9.09 -10.52 -0.82
C LEU A 10 -7.59 -10.72 -1.11
N SER A 11 -7.25 -11.41 -2.20
CA SER A 11 -5.86 -11.65 -2.60
C SER A 11 -5.10 -10.35 -2.87
N ALA A 12 -5.73 -9.39 -3.55
CA ALA A 12 -5.15 -8.07 -3.80
C ALA A 12 -4.89 -7.31 -2.49
N GLY A 13 -5.81 -7.40 -1.52
CA GLY A 13 -5.65 -6.88 -0.16
C GLY A 13 -4.50 -7.54 0.60
N ILE A 14 -4.39 -8.87 0.54
CA ILE A 14 -3.31 -9.65 1.17
C ILE A 14 -1.95 -9.25 0.61
N VAL A 15 -1.81 -9.17 -0.72
CA VAL A 15 -0.55 -8.77 -1.36
C VAL A 15 -0.13 -7.38 -0.92
N TRP A 16 -1.06 -6.44 -0.85
CA TRP A 16 -0.74 -5.07 -0.45
C TRP A 16 -0.40 -4.97 1.04
N LEU A 17 -1.28 -5.44 1.92
CA LEU A 17 -1.11 -5.32 3.38
C LEU A 17 0.05 -6.20 3.88
N GLY A 18 0.16 -7.42 3.37
CA GLY A 18 1.26 -8.35 3.66
C GLY A 18 2.60 -7.85 3.15
N GLY A 19 2.64 -7.26 1.95
CA GLY A 19 3.87 -6.63 1.45
C GLY A 19 4.30 -5.43 2.28
N MET A 20 3.36 -4.59 2.75
CA MET A 20 3.67 -3.51 3.69
C MET A 20 4.22 -4.06 5.01
N ALA A 21 3.62 -5.12 5.56
CA ALA A 21 4.11 -5.77 6.78
C ALA A 21 5.56 -6.28 6.60
N LEU A 22 5.86 -6.96 5.49
CA LEU A 22 7.21 -7.43 5.18
C LEU A 22 8.21 -6.27 5.13
N VAL A 23 7.87 -5.18 4.44
CA VAL A 23 8.75 -4.02 4.31
C VAL A 23 9.00 -3.34 5.66
N ILE A 24 7.95 -3.15 6.46
CA ILE A 24 8.03 -2.45 7.75
C ILE A 24 8.77 -3.28 8.81
N PHE A 25 8.40 -4.56 8.96
CA PHE A 25 8.83 -5.37 10.10
C PHE A 25 10.07 -6.21 9.84
N ALA A 26 10.32 -6.63 8.59
CA ALA A 26 11.43 -7.51 8.26
C ALA A 26 12.51 -6.81 7.45
N LEU A 27 12.17 -6.28 6.27
CA LEU A 27 13.16 -5.77 5.34
C LEU A 27 13.87 -4.51 5.85
N ARG A 28 13.10 -3.50 6.26
CA ARG A 28 13.67 -2.20 6.65
C ARG A 28 14.58 -2.30 7.88
N PRO A 29 14.21 -2.98 8.98
CA PRO A 29 15.08 -3.12 10.15
C PRO A 29 16.40 -3.83 9.82
N VAL A 30 16.34 -4.93 9.07
CA VAL A 30 17.53 -5.68 8.65
C VAL A 30 18.42 -4.83 7.75
N ALA A 31 17.84 -4.14 6.77
CA ALA A 31 18.61 -3.26 5.89
C ALA A 31 19.27 -2.10 6.66
N ILE A 32 18.61 -1.57 7.70
CA ILE A 32 19.21 -0.55 8.57
C ILE A 32 20.39 -1.10 9.37
N ALA A 33 20.25 -2.31 9.91
CA ALA A 33 21.26 -2.92 10.78
C ALA A 33 22.49 -3.43 10.04
N GLN A 34 22.33 -3.92 8.80
CA GLN A 34 23.39 -4.66 8.11
C GLN A 34 24.05 -3.89 6.95
N MET A 35 23.46 -2.80 6.46
CA MET A 35 23.93 -2.13 5.25
C MET A 35 24.34 -0.68 5.50
N ALA A 36 25.40 -0.26 4.81
CA ALA A 36 25.78 1.14 4.75
C ALA A 36 24.67 1.99 4.08
N ALA A 37 24.66 3.30 4.34
CA ALA A 37 23.60 4.17 3.85
C ALA A 37 23.39 4.13 2.31
N PRO A 38 24.44 4.20 1.46
CA PRO A 38 24.26 4.13 0.00
C PRO A 38 23.68 2.80 -0.50
N GLU A 39 24.19 1.69 0.03
CA GLU A 39 23.76 0.34 -0.35
C GLU A 39 22.30 0.10 0.06
N ARG A 40 21.96 0.48 1.29
CA ARG A 40 20.59 0.41 1.81
C ARG A 40 19.63 1.23 0.95
N LEU A 41 19.99 2.47 0.60
CA LEU A 41 19.14 3.34 -0.20
C LEU A 41 18.91 2.78 -1.61
N THR A 42 19.94 2.19 -2.21
CA THR A 42 19.85 1.54 -3.52
C THR A 42 18.96 0.31 -3.47
N LEU A 43 19.17 -0.58 -2.49
CA LEU A 43 18.33 -1.77 -2.28
C LEU A 43 16.87 -1.38 -2.04
N MET A 44 16.61 -0.48 -1.09
CA MET A 44 15.25 -0.06 -0.77
C MET A 44 14.55 0.58 -1.97
N THR A 45 15.27 1.38 -2.76
CA THR A 45 14.72 1.95 -3.99
C THR A 45 14.32 0.87 -4.99
N ALA A 46 15.17 -0.15 -5.19
CA ALA A 46 14.90 -1.24 -6.11
C ALA A 46 13.75 -2.16 -5.64
N VAL A 47 13.66 -2.42 -4.34
CA VAL A 47 12.57 -3.22 -3.75
C VAL A 47 11.25 -2.45 -3.80
N LEU A 48 11.23 -1.19 -3.36
CA LEU A 48 10.04 -0.35 -3.40
C LEU A 48 9.55 -0.13 -4.84
N SER A 49 10.45 -0.05 -5.83
CA SER A 49 10.06 0.01 -7.24
C SER A 49 9.20 -1.17 -7.68
N ARG A 50 9.61 -2.39 -7.31
CA ARG A 50 8.86 -3.61 -7.65
C ARG A 50 7.59 -3.73 -6.83
N PHE A 51 7.68 -3.48 -5.53
CA PHE A 51 6.54 -3.54 -4.63
C PHE A 51 5.43 -2.55 -5.02
N PHE A 52 5.78 -1.29 -5.32
CA PHE A 52 4.79 -0.29 -5.71
C PHE A 52 4.10 -0.61 -7.04
N TRP A 53 4.76 -1.30 -7.97
CA TRP A 53 4.08 -1.84 -9.16
C TRP A 53 3.04 -2.90 -8.79
N MET A 54 3.38 -3.82 -7.86
CA MET A 54 2.41 -4.78 -7.33
C MET A 54 1.24 -4.07 -6.62
N VAL A 55 1.51 -2.99 -5.89
CA VAL A 55 0.47 -2.19 -5.24
C VAL A 55 -0.46 -1.52 -6.25
N TRP A 56 0.05 -0.97 -7.36
CA TRP A 56 -0.81 -0.45 -8.44
C TRP A 56 -1.77 -1.51 -8.98
N VAL A 57 -1.28 -2.73 -9.20
CA VAL A 57 -2.10 -3.86 -9.62
C VAL A 57 -3.13 -4.20 -8.54
N SER A 58 -2.72 -4.28 -7.26
CA SER A 58 -3.64 -4.51 -6.15
C SER A 58 -4.74 -3.44 -6.06
N ILE A 59 -4.41 -2.16 -6.21
CA ILE A 59 -5.39 -1.06 -6.19
C ILE A 59 -6.40 -1.23 -7.33
N ALA A 60 -5.93 -1.47 -8.54
CA ALA A 60 -6.81 -1.67 -9.70
C ALA A 60 -7.75 -2.87 -9.48
N LEU A 61 -7.23 -3.98 -8.98
CA LEU A 61 -8.03 -5.17 -8.66
C LEU A 61 -9.03 -4.90 -7.55
N LEU A 62 -8.63 -4.24 -6.45
CA LEU A 62 -9.50 -3.91 -5.32
C LEU A 62 -10.65 -2.97 -5.73
N LEU A 63 -10.36 -1.92 -6.48
CA LEU A 63 -11.37 -0.97 -6.95
C LEU A 63 -12.30 -1.63 -7.97
N GLY A 64 -11.75 -2.35 -8.95
CA GLY A 64 -12.56 -3.03 -9.97
C GLY A 64 -13.48 -4.09 -9.38
N SER A 65 -12.94 -4.97 -8.53
CA SER A 65 -13.74 -5.99 -7.84
C SER A 65 -14.71 -5.40 -6.82
N GLY A 66 -14.31 -4.38 -6.07
CA GLY A 66 -15.16 -3.71 -5.09
C GLY A 66 -16.36 -3.02 -5.75
N LEU A 67 -16.15 -2.27 -6.83
CA LEU A 67 -17.22 -1.62 -7.59
C LEU A 67 -18.18 -2.64 -8.22
N TRP A 68 -17.65 -3.78 -8.69
CA TRP A 68 -18.48 -4.87 -9.19
C TRP A 68 -19.35 -5.50 -8.09
N MET A 69 -18.77 -5.73 -6.90
CA MET A 69 -19.53 -6.26 -5.76
C MET A 69 -20.63 -5.27 -5.33
N TRP A 70 -20.35 -3.96 -5.36
CA TRP A 70 -21.34 -2.91 -5.11
C TRP A 70 -22.48 -2.92 -6.12
N SER A 71 -22.22 -3.10 -7.42
CA SER A 71 -23.27 -3.09 -8.44
C SER A 71 -24.21 -4.29 -8.38
N MET A 72 -23.77 -5.39 -7.78
CA MET A 72 -24.58 -6.60 -7.56
C MET A 72 -25.33 -6.63 -6.23
N THR A 73 -25.09 -5.65 -5.35
CA THR A 73 -25.69 -5.62 -4.01
C THR A 73 -26.75 -4.54 -3.92
N ASP A 74 -27.91 -4.87 -3.36
CA ASP A 74 -28.91 -3.85 -3.02
C ASP A 74 -28.34 -2.89 -1.97
N THR A 75 -28.12 -1.63 -2.35
CA THR A 75 -27.44 -0.63 -1.52
C THR A 75 -28.18 -0.32 -0.21
N HIS A 76 -29.48 -0.61 -0.16
CA HIS A 76 -30.31 -0.53 1.05
C HIS A 76 -30.05 -1.65 2.07
N LEU A 77 -29.47 -2.77 1.64
CA LEU A 77 -29.13 -3.92 2.48
C LEU A 77 -27.62 -4.01 2.75
N ALA A 78 -26.81 -3.11 2.17
CA ALA A 78 -25.37 -3.12 2.31
C ALA A 78 -24.93 -2.77 3.75
N PRO A 79 -24.10 -3.60 4.39
CA PRO A 79 -23.54 -3.33 5.72
C PRO A 79 -22.86 -1.96 5.81
N LYS A 80 -23.01 -1.27 6.95
CA LYS A 80 -22.32 0.01 7.21
C LYS A 80 -20.80 -0.13 7.09
N GLY A 81 -20.24 -1.30 7.43
CA GLY A 81 -18.82 -1.60 7.29
C GLY A 81 -18.30 -1.53 5.86
N TRP A 82 -19.13 -1.79 4.84
CA TRP A 82 -18.71 -1.70 3.44
C TRP A 82 -18.49 -0.26 2.97
N TYR A 83 -19.33 0.67 3.44
CA TYR A 83 -19.14 2.09 3.18
C TYR A 83 -17.85 2.59 3.83
N ALA A 84 -17.62 2.23 5.10
CA ALA A 84 -16.39 2.58 5.82
C ALA A 84 -15.14 2.00 5.13
N MET A 85 -15.17 0.71 4.76
CA MET A 85 -14.08 0.06 4.00
C MET A 85 -13.80 0.77 2.68
N SER A 86 -14.85 1.16 1.93
CA SER A 86 -14.71 1.81 0.63
C SER A 86 -14.06 3.20 0.76
N VAL A 87 -14.49 3.99 1.75
CA VAL A 87 -13.90 5.30 2.03
C VAL A 87 -12.43 5.16 2.47
N LEU A 88 -12.13 4.20 3.34
CA LEU A 88 -10.76 3.91 3.77
C LEU A 88 -9.88 3.45 2.61
N GLY A 89 -10.36 2.53 1.77
CA GLY A 89 -9.64 2.03 0.60
C GLY A 89 -9.33 3.13 -0.43
N LEU A 90 -10.26 4.05 -0.65
CA LEU A 90 -10.03 5.24 -1.49
C LEU A 90 -8.97 6.16 -0.87
N LEU A 91 -9.08 6.47 0.43
CA LEU A 91 -8.08 7.28 1.13
C LEU A 91 -6.68 6.66 1.05
N MET A 92 -6.58 5.34 1.27
CA MET A 92 -5.34 4.59 1.12
C MET A 92 -4.74 4.70 -0.29
N SER A 93 -5.60 4.58 -1.31
CA SER A 93 -5.19 4.71 -2.72
C SER A 93 -4.68 6.12 -3.05
N LEU A 94 -5.31 7.17 -2.48
CA LEU A 94 -4.85 8.55 -2.62
C LEU A 94 -3.50 8.78 -1.94
N ILE A 95 -3.31 8.25 -0.72
CA ILE A 95 -2.03 8.31 -0.01
C ILE A 95 -0.95 7.62 -0.83
N PHE A 96 -1.21 6.43 -1.34
CA PHE A 96 -0.26 5.71 -2.18
C PHE A 96 0.09 6.47 -3.47
N THR A 97 -0.91 7.04 -4.12
CA THR A 97 -0.72 7.90 -5.31
C THR A 97 0.22 9.06 -4.99
N HIS A 98 0.01 9.73 -3.84
CA HIS A 98 0.91 10.77 -3.37
C HIS A 98 2.33 10.26 -3.13
N ILE A 99 2.51 9.10 -2.46
CA ILE A 99 3.82 8.47 -2.23
C ILE A 99 4.56 8.24 -3.56
N TRP A 100 3.86 7.70 -4.57
CA TRP A 100 4.45 7.36 -5.87
C TRP A 100 4.94 8.61 -6.62
N PHE A 101 4.09 9.63 -6.74
CA PHE A 101 4.39 10.79 -7.58
C PHE A 101 5.35 11.80 -6.93
N ALA A 102 5.36 11.89 -5.59
CA ALA A 102 6.18 12.86 -4.87
C ALA A 102 7.47 12.24 -4.29
N PRO A 103 7.47 11.61 -3.10
CA PRO A 103 8.70 11.19 -2.44
C PRO A 103 9.41 10.04 -3.17
N PHE A 104 8.68 9.10 -3.78
CA PHE A 104 9.31 7.98 -4.48
C PHE A 104 10.04 8.41 -5.76
N ARG A 105 9.44 9.33 -6.52
CA ARG A 105 10.12 9.94 -7.68
C ARG A 105 11.38 10.69 -7.26
N ARG A 106 11.33 11.44 -6.15
CA ARG A 106 12.50 12.15 -5.58
C ARG A 106 13.58 11.17 -5.11
N LEU A 107 13.20 10.05 -4.49
CA LEU A 107 14.12 9.00 -4.07
C LEU A 107 14.88 8.42 -5.26
N LYS A 108 14.17 8.00 -6.31
CA LYS A 108 14.80 7.44 -7.52
C LYS A 108 15.79 8.42 -8.15
N ALA A 109 15.40 9.69 -8.28
CA ALA A 109 16.26 10.72 -8.85
C ALA A 109 17.51 11.01 -7.99
N ALA A 110 17.36 11.01 -6.66
CA ALA A 110 18.49 11.23 -5.75
C ALA A 110 19.47 10.05 -5.77
N VAL A 111 18.96 8.80 -5.80
CA VAL A 111 19.81 7.61 -5.91
C VAL A 111 20.55 7.56 -7.26
N SER A 112 19.89 7.90 -8.37
CA SER A 112 20.58 7.97 -9.68
C SER A 112 21.66 9.05 -9.74
N ALA A 113 21.50 10.13 -8.97
CA ALA A 113 22.48 11.20 -8.86
C ALA A 113 23.54 10.96 -7.75
N ALA A 114 23.51 9.80 -7.08
CA ALA A 114 24.33 9.51 -5.90
C ALA A 114 24.25 10.56 -4.77
N ASP A 115 23.13 11.30 -4.69
CA ASP A 115 22.84 12.28 -3.63
C ASP A 115 22.22 11.55 -2.42
N TRP A 116 23.08 10.93 -1.62
CA TRP A 116 22.69 10.11 -0.46
C TRP A 116 21.93 10.88 0.63
N PRO A 117 22.29 12.13 1.00
CA PRO A 117 21.51 12.91 1.96
C PRO A 117 20.08 13.15 1.50
N LYS A 118 19.88 13.51 0.23
CA LYS A 118 18.55 13.75 -0.33
C LYS A 118 17.76 12.46 -0.49
N ALA A 119 18.40 11.37 -0.90
CA ALA A 119 17.80 10.05 -0.98
C ALA A 119 17.34 9.56 0.41
N GLY A 120 18.16 9.75 1.45
CA GLY A 120 17.81 9.44 2.84
C GLY A 120 16.58 10.20 3.32
N LYS A 121 16.52 11.51 3.04
CA LYS A 121 15.35 12.35 3.37
C LYS A 121 14.09 11.88 2.64
N ALA A 122 14.19 11.59 1.34
CA ALA A 122 13.06 11.11 0.55
C ALA A 122 12.54 9.74 1.05
N LEU A 123 13.43 8.79 1.35
CA LEU A 123 13.04 7.50 1.92
C LEU A 123 12.41 7.67 3.32
N GLY A 124 12.94 8.60 4.13
CA GLY A 124 12.38 8.95 5.43
C GLY A 124 10.94 9.48 5.35
N GLN A 125 10.57 10.17 4.27
CA GLN A 125 9.20 10.64 4.03
C GLN A 125 8.24 9.53 3.62
N ILE A 126 8.73 8.48 2.93
CA ILE A 126 7.90 7.35 2.49
C ILE A 126 7.43 6.53 3.68
N HIS A 127 8.31 6.28 4.66
CA HIS A 127 8.02 5.38 5.78
C HIS A 127 6.76 5.74 6.60
N PRO A 128 6.57 6.97 7.10
CA PRO A 128 5.37 7.31 7.87
C PRO A 128 4.11 7.18 7.02
N LEU A 129 4.14 7.54 5.73
CA LEU A 129 2.99 7.40 4.84
C LEU A 129 2.63 5.92 4.62
N VAL A 130 3.61 5.05 4.44
CA VAL A 130 3.40 3.59 4.35
C VAL A 130 2.84 3.04 5.66
N LEU A 131 3.32 3.51 6.82
CA LEU A 131 2.80 3.10 8.12
C LEU A 131 1.36 3.55 8.34
N THR A 132 1.03 4.81 8.00
CA THR A 132 -0.35 5.30 8.01
C THR A 132 -1.23 4.44 7.12
N ASN A 133 -0.77 4.14 5.91
CA ASN A 133 -1.52 3.29 4.98
C ASN A 133 -1.73 1.87 5.52
N PHE A 134 -0.73 1.30 6.19
CA PHE A 134 -0.82 0.00 6.85
C PHE A 134 -1.87 0.00 7.98
N VAL A 135 -1.88 1.03 8.83
CA VAL A 135 -2.90 1.18 9.89
C VAL A 135 -4.29 1.33 9.31
N LEU A 136 -4.46 2.16 8.27
CA LEU A 136 -5.74 2.32 7.58
C LEU A 136 -6.25 1.00 6.99
N GLY A 137 -5.35 0.16 6.47
CA GLY A 137 -5.70 -1.17 5.96
C GLY A 137 -6.27 -2.09 7.04
N TRP A 138 -5.67 -2.10 8.24
CA TRP A 138 -6.23 -2.83 9.38
C TRP A 138 -7.56 -2.27 9.86
N LEU A 139 -7.72 -0.94 9.85
CA LEU A 139 -9.00 -0.30 10.17
C LEU A 139 -10.08 -0.67 9.14
N ALA A 140 -9.73 -0.80 7.86
CA ALA A 140 -10.67 -1.25 6.83
C ALA A 140 -11.13 -2.69 7.06
N ILE A 141 -10.21 -3.60 7.42
CA ILE A 141 -10.56 -4.98 7.80
C ILE A 141 -11.46 -4.99 9.04
N LEU A 142 -11.11 -4.22 10.07
CA LEU A 142 -11.89 -4.11 11.30
C LEU A 142 -13.30 -3.59 11.03
N ALA A 143 -13.44 -2.59 10.14
CA ALA A 143 -14.72 -2.01 9.79
C ALA A 143 -15.68 -3.05 9.19
N VAL A 144 -15.19 -3.92 8.30
CA VAL A 144 -15.99 -5.02 7.73
C VAL A 144 -16.28 -6.11 8.76
N ALA A 145 -15.31 -6.41 9.63
CA ALA A 145 -15.47 -7.47 10.62
C ALA A 145 -16.49 -7.13 11.71
N VAL A 146 -16.51 -5.87 12.16
CA VAL A 146 -17.31 -5.40 13.31
C VAL A 146 -18.66 -4.84 12.87
N TRP A 147 -18.71 -4.04 11.79
CA TRP A 147 -19.96 -3.43 11.31
C TRP A 147 -20.57 -4.25 10.18
N ARG A 148 -21.13 -5.40 10.56
CA ARG A 148 -21.96 -6.25 9.69
C ARG A 148 -23.36 -5.70 9.50
#